data_AF-A0A927STL6-F1
#
_entry.id   AF-A0A927STL6-F1
#
_cell.length_a   1.000
_cell.length_b   1.000
_cell.length_c   1.000
_cell.angle_alpha   90.00
_cell.angle_beta   90.00
_cell.angle_gamma   90.00
#
_symmetry.space_group_name_H-M   'P 1'
#
loop_
_entity.id
_entity.type
_entity.pdbx_description
1 polymer ?
#
loop_
_entity_poly.entity_id
_entity_poly.type
_entity_poly.pdbx_seq_one_letter_code
_entity_poly.pdbx_strand_id
1 'polypeptide(L)'
;MPFWVTHMMVADRVLQELPQLARHEYCVGNIAPDCNVENEDWSSFTPPREMTHWMGSGRKKAADCERFIHEYLLPRSPKTLEEASFLWGYYTHLVTDAEFQRTLREEARVKAAWTRIKAIPELAARSEGMPETWDSVKLLIPKNVRLGEIGTIEREYLDDNPHTGYLTEIVGLPSFPDLLEFLPPGAIVRKVGVMARIPEKQLGEHPFTAMTREEYSDYIDRAVALTVEAVRSYEKTFLL
;
A
#
# COMPACT_ATOMS: atom_id res chain seq x y z
N MET A 1 -4.97 -3.54 2.77
CA MET A 1 -3.52 -3.57 2.69
C MET A 1 -3.14 -4.24 1.39
N PRO A 2 -2.59 -3.48 0.44
CA PRO A 2 -1.74 -4.00 -0.62
C PRO A 2 -0.53 -4.76 -0.06
N PHE A 3 0.25 -5.44 -0.90
CA PHE A 3 1.57 -5.91 -0.48
C PHE A 3 2.64 -4.84 -0.75
N TRP A 4 3.84 -5.04 -0.18
CA TRP A 4 4.95 -4.09 -0.32
C TRP A 4 5.38 -3.82 -1.76
N VAL A 5 5.20 -4.78 -2.68
CA VAL A 5 5.47 -4.54 -4.10
C VAL A 5 4.46 -3.53 -4.67
N THR A 6 3.17 -3.65 -4.37
CA THR A 6 2.17 -2.62 -4.75
C THR A 6 2.56 -1.24 -4.22
N HIS A 7 3.01 -1.14 -2.97
CA HIS A 7 3.49 0.12 -2.39
C HIS A 7 4.68 0.67 -3.18
N MET A 8 5.63 -0.19 -3.56
CA MET A 8 6.75 0.20 -4.41
C MET A 8 6.37 0.59 -5.83
N MET A 9 5.33 -0.02 -6.43
CA MET A 9 4.82 0.42 -7.73
C MET A 9 4.34 1.87 -7.71
N VAL A 10 3.69 2.29 -6.62
CA VAL A 10 3.32 3.70 -6.41
C VAL A 10 4.58 4.53 -6.18
N ALA A 11 5.45 4.10 -5.27
CA ALA A 11 6.65 4.85 -4.91
C ALA A 11 7.58 5.12 -6.11
N ASP A 12 7.85 4.12 -6.95
CA ASP A 12 8.68 4.25 -8.14
C ASP A 12 8.12 5.26 -9.13
N ARG A 13 6.80 5.29 -9.31
CA ARG A 13 6.11 6.24 -10.20
C ARG A 13 6.08 7.65 -9.62
N VAL A 14 5.97 7.80 -8.30
CA VAL A 14 6.12 9.12 -7.67
C VAL A 14 7.54 9.65 -7.84
N LEU A 15 8.56 8.80 -7.70
CA LEU A 15 9.96 9.18 -7.90
C LEU A 15 10.29 9.57 -9.35
N GLN A 16 9.54 9.07 -10.34
CA GLN A 16 9.64 9.53 -11.72
C GLN A 16 9.14 10.99 -11.87
N GLU A 17 8.08 11.36 -11.16
CA GLU A 17 7.49 12.70 -11.17
C GLU A 17 8.21 13.70 -10.24
N LEU A 18 8.91 13.17 -9.23
CA LEU A 18 9.62 13.92 -8.19
C LEU A 18 11.06 13.39 -8.01
N PRO A 19 11.92 13.51 -9.04
CA PRO A 19 13.27 12.97 -9.03
C PRO A 19 14.21 13.67 -8.04
N GLN A 20 13.78 14.78 -7.43
CA GLN A 20 14.52 15.48 -6.38
C GLN A 20 14.49 14.74 -5.03
N LEU A 21 13.54 13.83 -4.80
CA LEU A 21 13.47 13.06 -3.57
C LEU A 21 14.62 12.05 -3.48
N ALA A 22 15.15 11.85 -2.28
CA ALA A 22 16.15 10.83 -2.01
C ALA A 22 15.51 9.45 -2.10
N ARG A 23 15.80 8.73 -3.20
CA ARG A 23 15.20 7.43 -3.55
C ARG A 23 15.26 6.42 -2.41
N HIS A 24 16.44 6.25 -1.80
CA HIS A 24 16.66 5.24 -0.77
C HIS A 24 15.72 5.46 0.43
N GLU A 25 15.76 6.65 1.01
CA GLU A 25 14.94 7.01 2.16
C GLU A 25 13.45 7.02 1.84
N TYR A 26 13.08 7.49 0.65
CA TYR A 26 11.69 7.47 0.21
C TYR A 26 11.13 6.06 0.12
N CYS A 27 11.86 5.12 -0.51
CA CYS A 27 11.46 3.72 -0.58
C CYS A 27 11.35 3.08 0.81
N VAL A 28 12.33 3.30 1.69
CA VAL A 28 12.30 2.75 3.06
C VAL A 28 11.17 3.36 3.89
N GLY A 29 10.94 4.67 3.78
CA GLY A 29 9.80 5.35 4.42
C GLY A 29 8.46 4.77 3.98
N ASN A 30 8.35 4.36 2.71
CA ASN A 30 7.13 3.81 2.15
C ASN A 30 6.77 2.38 2.63
N ILE A 31 7.67 1.68 3.31
CA ILE A 31 7.34 0.42 4.01
C ILE A 31 7.27 0.60 5.54
N ALA A 32 7.72 1.73 6.07
CA ALA A 32 7.86 1.95 7.50
C ALA A 32 6.55 1.80 8.32
N PRO A 33 5.35 2.16 7.83
CA PRO A 33 4.11 1.96 8.60
C PRO A 33 3.81 0.50 8.94
N ASP A 34 4.30 -0.45 8.14
CA ASP A 34 4.18 -1.90 8.34
C ASP A 34 5.30 -2.49 9.22
N CYS A 35 6.24 -1.66 9.69
CA CYS A 35 7.41 -2.08 10.46
C CYS A 35 7.19 -2.11 11.98
N ASN A 36 5.94 -2.12 12.44
CA ASN A 36 5.62 -2.46 13.82
C ASN A 36 6.03 -3.91 14.17
N VAL A 37 6.23 -4.22 15.45
CA VAL A 37 6.65 -5.55 15.90
C VAL A 37 5.44 -6.36 16.32
N GLU A 38 5.17 -7.45 15.61
CA GLU A 38 4.12 -8.41 15.94
C GLU A 38 4.42 -9.18 17.24
N ASN A 39 3.37 -9.58 17.95
CA ASN A 39 3.47 -10.64 18.95
C ASN A 39 3.52 -12.03 18.27
N GLU A 40 3.70 -13.09 19.06
CA GLU A 40 3.95 -14.46 18.57
C GLU A 40 2.87 -14.98 17.60
N ASP A 41 1.60 -14.67 17.85
CA ASP A 41 0.46 -15.12 17.03
C ASP A 41 -0.02 -14.08 16.01
N TRP A 42 0.71 -12.97 15.85
CA TRP A 42 0.39 -11.86 14.94
C TRP A 42 -0.97 -11.18 15.19
N SER A 43 -1.56 -11.37 16.37
CA SER A 43 -2.83 -10.73 16.74
C SER A 43 -2.68 -9.28 17.22
N SER A 44 -1.49 -8.90 17.68
CA SER A 44 -1.18 -7.55 18.18
C SER A 44 0.20 -7.07 17.72
N PHE A 45 0.37 -5.74 17.70
CA PHE A 45 1.57 -5.09 17.18
C PHE A 45 2.04 -3.97 18.11
N THR A 46 3.36 -3.78 18.17
CA THR A 46 4.04 -2.73 18.93
C THR A 46 4.88 -1.84 18.02
N PRO A 47 4.53 -0.56 17.83
CA PRO A 47 3.29 0.08 18.28
C PRO A 47 2.05 -0.46 17.53
N PRO A 48 0.84 -0.18 18.04
CA PRO A 48 -0.41 -0.59 17.38
C PRO A 48 -0.52 -0.01 15.96
N ARG A 49 -1.25 -0.72 15.10
CA ARG A 49 -1.48 -0.28 13.71
C ARG A 49 -2.20 1.06 13.65
N GLU A 50 -3.05 1.35 14.62
CA GLU A 50 -3.78 2.61 14.75
C GLU A 50 -2.81 3.81 14.81
N MET A 51 -1.66 3.61 15.45
CA MET A 51 -0.59 4.59 15.52
C MET A 51 0.16 4.69 14.19
N THR A 52 0.66 3.57 13.66
CA THR A 52 1.51 3.62 12.45
C THR A 52 0.73 3.96 11.18
N HIS A 53 -0.51 3.54 11.06
CA HIS A 53 -1.33 3.83 9.87
C HIS A 53 -2.22 5.05 10.05
N TRP A 54 -2.07 5.79 11.16
CA TRP A 54 -2.87 6.98 11.42
C TRP A 54 -4.38 6.71 11.34
N MET A 55 -4.82 5.56 11.84
CA MET A 55 -6.25 5.21 11.77
C MET A 55 -7.06 6.07 12.75
N GLY A 56 -8.22 6.54 12.30
CA GLY A 56 -9.20 7.17 13.18
C GLY A 56 -9.94 6.15 14.05
N SER A 57 -10.66 6.62 15.08
CA SER A 57 -11.47 5.79 15.99
C SER A 57 -12.66 5.05 15.33
N GLY A 58 -12.94 5.36 14.06
CA GLY A 58 -13.99 4.71 13.27
C GLY A 58 -13.50 3.46 12.55
N ARG A 59 -14.17 2.32 12.79
CA ARG A 59 -13.96 1.06 12.06
C ARG A 59 -14.00 1.34 10.54
N LYS A 60 -12.99 0.85 9.81
CA LYS A 60 -12.84 0.92 8.32
C LYS A 60 -12.27 2.23 7.72
N LYS A 61 -11.78 3.19 8.50
CA LYS A 61 -10.92 4.27 7.94
C LYS A 61 -9.48 3.77 7.83
N ALA A 62 -8.98 3.65 6.60
CA ALA A 62 -7.71 2.99 6.28
C ALA A 62 -6.48 3.75 6.80
N ALA A 63 -6.43 5.05 6.56
CA ALA A 63 -5.43 5.97 7.08
C ALA A 63 -5.96 7.40 7.04
N ASP A 64 -5.60 8.23 8.03
CA ASP A 64 -5.85 9.67 8.03
C ASP A 64 -4.61 10.40 7.52
N CYS A 65 -4.51 10.51 6.19
CA CYS A 65 -3.32 11.02 5.50
C CYS A 65 -3.10 12.52 5.78
N GLU A 66 -4.18 13.31 5.86
CA GLU A 66 -4.11 14.73 6.20
C GLU A 66 -3.63 14.93 7.64
N ARG A 67 -4.12 14.11 8.58
CA ARG A 67 -3.65 14.16 9.97
C ARG A 67 -2.16 13.88 10.08
N PHE A 68 -1.62 12.92 9.32
CA PHE A 68 -0.17 12.69 9.29
C PHE A 68 0.62 13.93 8.85
N ILE A 69 0.17 14.60 7.78
CA ILE A 69 0.82 15.84 7.31
C ILE A 69 0.81 16.91 8.40
N HIS A 70 -0.36 17.19 8.97
CA HIS A 70 -0.54 18.34 9.85
C HIS A 70 -0.03 18.12 11.28
N GLU A 71 -0.10 16.89 11.80
CA GLU A 71 0.27 16.58 13.17
C GLU A 71 1.67 15.97 13.30
N TYR A 72 2.26 15.44 12.23
CA TYR A 72 3.58 14.81 12.29
C TYR A 72 4.58 15.43 11.30
N LEU A 73 4.30 15.39 10.00
CA LEU A 73 5.26 15.80 8.98
C LEU A 73 5.62 17.30 9.10
N LEU A 74 4.61 18.19 9.13
CA LEU A 74 4.83 19.64 9.22
C LEU A 74 5.47 20.06 10.56
N PRO A 75 4.97 19.62 11.74
CA PRO A 75 5.59 19.97 13.02
C PRO A 75 7.01 19.44 13.17
N ARG A 76 7.31 18.26 12.61
CA ARG A 76 8.66 17.69 12.62
C ARG A 76 9.68 18.57 11.89
N SER A 77 9.25 19.27 10.83
CA SER A 77 10.09 20.20 10.08
C SER A 77 11.45 19.57 9.72
N PRO A 78 11.44 18.49 8.90
CA PRO A 78 12.64 17.72 8.55
C PRO A 78 13.77 18.64 8.08
N LYS A 79 14.99 18.33 8.52
CA LYS A 79 16.15 19.21 8.30
C LYS A 79 17.01 18.83 7.11
N THR A 80 16.81 17.63 6.58
CA THR A 80 17.55 17.13 5.42
C THR A 80 16.59 16.58 4.36
N LEU A 81 17.08 16.48 3.13
CA LEU A 81 16.34 15.89 2.02
C LEU A 81 16.00 14.43 2.30
N GLU A 82 16.91 13.69 2.92
CA GLU A 82 16.77 12.29 3.30
C GLU A 82 15.61 12.10 4.29
N GLU A 83 15.58 12.91 5.36
CA GLU A 83 14.51 12.85 6.36
C GLU A 83 13.15 13.24 5.76
N ALA A 84 13.12 14.29 4.93
CA ALA A 84 11.90 14.70 4.25
C ALA A 84 11.40 13.63 3.27
N SER A 85 12.32 13.03 2.50
CA SER A 85 12.01 11.96 1.54
C SER A 85 11.47 10.73 2.26
N PHE A 86 12.05 10.35 3.40
CA PHE A 86 11.52 9.29 4.25
C PHE A 86 10.07 9.55 4.68
N LEU A 87 9.76 10.75 5.17
CA LEU A 87 8.41 11.09 5.62
C LEU A 87 7.42 11.17 4.46
N TRP A 88 7.84 11.63 3.28
CA TRP A 88 7.00 11.58 2.07
C TRP A 88 6.78 10.16 1.59
N GLY A 89 7.77 9.28 1.71
CA GLY A 89 7.60 7.84 1.50
C GLY A 89 6.54 7.26 2.42
N TYR A 90 6.63 7.58 3.71
CA TYR A 90 5.64 7.20 4.72
C TYR A 90 4.24 7.69 4.36
N TYR A 91 4.09 8.96 4.01
CA TYR A 91 2.81 9.52 3.56
C TYR A 91 2.25 8.76 2.35
N THR A 92 3.10 8.45 1.37
CA THR A 92 2.73 7.71 0.16
C THR A 92 2.16 6.33 0.51
N HIS A 93 2.68 5.67 1.55
CA HIS A 93 2.12 4.40 2.04
C HIS A 93 0.69 4.58 2.52
N LEU A 94 0.45 5.60 3.34
CA LEU A 94 -0.89 5.91 3.88
C LEU A 94 -1.89 6.18 2.75
N VAL A 95 -1.49 6.98 1.75
CA VAL A 95 -2.31 7.27 0.56
C VAL A 95 -2.62 5.99 -0.21
N THR A 96 -1.60 5.15 -0.43
CA THR A 96 -1.74 3.88 -1.12
C THR A 96 -2.76 2.96 -0.43
N ASP A 97 -2.69 2.83 0.89
CA ASP A 97 -3.67 2.06 1.65
C ASP A 97 -5.08 2.65 1.59
N ALA A 98 -5.19 3.96 1.75
CA ALA A 98 -6.46 4.67 1.72
C ALA A 98 -7.14 4.51 0.36
N GLU A 99 -6.41 4.74 -0.73
CA GLU A 99 -6.94 4.60 -2.09
C GLU A 99 -7.26 3.16 -2.43
N PHE A 100 -6.50 2.18 -1.94
CA PHE A 100 -6.85 0.78 -2.12
C PHE A 100 -8.17 0.44 -1.40
N GLN A 101 -8.33 0.86 -0.15
CA GLN A 101 -9.58 0.63 0.59
C GLN A 101 -10.77 1.37 -0.02
N ARG A 102 -10.58 2.58 -0.54
CA ARG A 102 -11.60 3.35 -1.26
C ARG A 102 -12.00 2.63 -2.54
N THR A 103 -11.04 2.26 -3.37
CA THR A 103 -11.25 1.58 -4.66
C THR A 103 -12.03 0.27 -4.48
N LEU A 104 -11.70 -0.54 -3.48
CA LEU A 104 -12.42 -1.80 -3.22
C LEU A 104 -13.90 -1.61 -2.85
N ARG A 105 -14.29 -0.41 -2.38
CA ARG A 105 -15.65 -0.09 -1.91
C ARG A 105 -16.38 0.89 -2.82
N GLU A 106 -15.75 1.32 -3.90
CA GLU A 106 -16.35 2.23 -4.85
C GLU A 106 -17.56 1.56 -5.52
N GLU A 107 -18.74 2.20 -5.44
CA GLU A 107 -20.02 1.59 -5.82
C GLU A 107 -20.04 1.11 -7.28
N ALA A 108 -19.55 1.95 -8.20
CA ALA A 108 -19.49 1.62 -9.62
C ALA A 108 -18.63 0.37 -9.89
N ARG A 109 -17.47 0.29 -9.22
CA ARG A 109 -16.55 -0.84 -9.33
C ARG A 109 -17.10 -2.10 -8.67
N VAL A 110 -17.79 -1.98 -7.53
CA VAL A 110 -18.46 -3.11 -6.88
C VAL A 110 -19.54 -3.66 -7.80
N LYS A 111 -20.37 -2.80 -8.41
CA LYS A 111 -21.37 -3.19 -9.41
C LYS A 111 -20.74 -3.88 -10.63
N ALA A 112 -19.58 -3.40 -11.10
CA ALA A 112 -18.85 -4.05 -12.19
C ALA A 112 -18.38 -5.46 -11.81
N ALA A 113 -17.85 -5.65 -10.59
CA ALA A 113 -17.48 -6.98 -10.09
C ALA A 113 -18.68 -7.93 -10.00
N TRP A 114 -19.83 -7.43 -9.54
CA TRP A 114 -21.07 -8.21 -9.51
C TRP A 114 -21.58 -8.61 -10.90
N THR A 115 -21.40 -7.73 -11.89
CA THR A 115 -21.69 -8.07 -13.29
C THR A 115 -20.83 -9.23 -13.77
N ARG A 116 -19.53 -9.23 -13.46
CA ARG A 116 -18.61 -10.33 -13.78
C ARG A 116 -18.98 -11.63 -13.04
N ILE A 117 -19.27 -11.54 -11.74
CA ILE A 117 -19.70 -12.68 -10.90
C ILE A 117 -20.95 -13.33 -11.49
N LYS A 118 -21.97 -12.56 -11.86
CA LYS A 118 -23.23 -13.08 -12.41
C LYS A 118 -23.10 -13.66 -13.82
N ALA A 119 -22.06 -13.29 -14.56
CA ALA A 119 -21.77 -13.87 -15.87
C ALA A 119 -21.13 -15.26 -15.78
N ILE A 120 -20.67 -15.67 -14.59
CA ILE A 120 -20.01 -16.94 -14.32
C ILE A 120 -21.03 -17.90 -13.68
N PRO A 121 -21.48 -18.98 -14.33
CA PRO A 121 -22.63 -19.79 -13.88
C PRO A 121 -22.54 -20.29 -12.43
N GLU A 122 -21.40 -20.84 -12.03
CA GLU A 122 -21.14 -21.36 -10.68
C GLU A 122 -21.12 -20.25 -9.61
N LEU A 123 -20.58 -19.09 -9.94
CA LEU A 123 -20.58 -17.94 -9.02
C LEU A 123 -21.97 -17.29 -8.95
N ALA A 124 -22.68 -17.22 -10.07
CA ALA A 124 -24.06 -16.73 -10.13
C ALA A 124 -24.96 -17.56 -9.21
N ALA A 125 -24.91 -18.90 -9.32
CA ALA A 125 -25.65 -19.81 -8.45
C ALA A 125 -25.28 -19.64 -6.96
N ARG A 126 -23.99 -19.53 -6.63
CA ARG A 126 -23.52 -19.31 -5.25
C ARG A 126 -23.89 -17.94 -4.68
N SER A 127 -24.16 -16.97 -5.56
CA SER A 127 -24.45 -15.59 -5.17
C SER A 127 -25.92 -15.30 -4.93
N GLU A 128 -26.80 -16.27 -5.16
CA GLU A 128 -28.24 -16.11 -4.99
C GLU A 128 -28.60 -15.66 -3.56
N GLY A 129 -29.40 -14.60 -3.45
CA GLY A 129 -29.82 -14.03 -2.18
C GLY A 129 -28.75 -13.23 -1.41
N MET A 130 -27.52 -13.13 -1.93
CA MET A 130 -26.46 -12.33 -1.29
C MET A 130 -26.63 -10.83 -1.57
N PRO A 131 -26.32 -9.94 -0.61
CA PRO A 131 -26.30 -8.51 -0.87
C PRO A 131 -25.13 -8.15 -1.79
N GLU A 132 -25.36 -7.28 -2.77
CA GLU A 132 -24.35 -6.88 -3.78
C GLU A 132 -23.30 -5.91 -3.24
N THR A 133 -22.46 -6.41 -2.33
CA THR A 133 -21.44 -5.62 -1.63
C THR A 133 -20.05 -6.22 -1.81
N TRP A 134 -19.00 -5.45 -1.56
CA TRP A 134 -17.63 -5.98 -1.49
C TRP A 134 -17.48 -7.06 -0.41
N ASP A 135 -18.24 -6.96 0.70
CA ASP A 135 -18.18 -7.96 1.76
C ASP A 135 -18.66 -9.34 1.27
N SER A 136 -19.71 -9.37 0.44
CA SER A 136 -20.17 -10.58 -0.24
C SER A 136 -19.21 -11.07 -1.33
N VAL A 137 -18.56 -10.18 -2.09
CA VAL A 137 -17.52 -10.58 -3.06
C VAL A 137 -16.41 -11.38 -2.38
N LYS A 138 -15.99 -10.99 -1.17
CA LYS A 138 -14.96 -11.72 -0.41
C LYS A 138 -15.40 -13.12 0.03
N LEU A 139 -16.70 -13.37 0.17
CA LEU A 139 -17.25 -14.70 0.49
C LEU A 139 -17.29 -15.59 -0.76
N LEU A 140 -17.58 -15.00 -1.92
CA LEU A 140 -17.63 -15.70 -3.20
C LEU A 140 -16.22 -16.05 -3.71
N ILE A 141 -15.29 -15.09 -3.58
CA ILE A 141 -13.91 -15.18 -4.08
C ILE A 141 -12.94 -15.18 -2.87
N PRO A 142 -12.41 -16.36 -2.50
CA PRO A 142 -11.56 -16.53 -1.32
C PRO A 142 -10.34 -15.60 -1.29
N LYS A 143 -9.85 -15.31 -0.08
CA LYS A 143 -8.71 -14.41 0.14
C LYS A 143 -7.46 -14.84 -0.61
N ASN A 144 -7.13 -16.14 -0.62
CA ASN A 144 -5.95 -16.66 -1.31
C ASN A 144 -6.02 -16.42 -2.83
N VAL A 145 -7.19 -16.57 -3.46
CA VAL A 145 -7.37 -16.28 -4.90
C VAL A 145 -7.13 -14.79 -5.17
N ARG A 146 -7.81 -13.91 -4.42
CA ARG A 146 -7.67 -12.46 -4.60
C ARG A 146 -6.25 -11.97 -4.37
N LEU A 147 -5.56 -12.53 -3.39
CA LEU A 147 -4.17 -12.18 -3.10
C LEU A 147 -3.19 -12.79 -4.11
N GLY A 148 -3.44 -13.98 -4.63
CA GLY A 148 -2.64 -14.58 -5.69
C GLY A 148 -2.70 -13.78 -7.00
N GLU A 149 -3.89 -13.26 -7.34
CA GLU A 149 -4.07 -12.41 -8.53
C GLU A 149 -3.30 -11.08 -8.40
N ILE A 150 -3.33 -10.45 -7.22
CA ILE A 150 -2.50 -9.26 -6.94
C ILE A 150 -1.02 -9.63 -7.00
N GLY A 151 -0.61 -10.74 -6.38
CA GLY A 151 0.76 -11.23 -6.44
C GLY A 151 1.25 -11.51 -7.86
N THR A 152 0.34 -11.91 -8.76
CA THR A 152 0.64 -12.09 -10.18
C THR A 152 0.95 -10.76 -10.86
N ILE A 153 0.13 -9.73 -10.64
CA ILE A 153 0.38 -8.36 -11.15
C ILE A 153 1.73 -7.84 -10.62
N GLU A 154 1.97 -8.01 -9.32
CA GLU A 154 3.21 -7.59 -8.67
C GLU A 154 4.43 -8.33 -9.23
N ARG A 155 4.34 -9.65 -9.43
CA ARG A 155 5.44 -10.43 -9.99
C ARG A 155 5.77 -10.02 -11.41
N GLU A 156 4.76 -9.78 -12.24
CA GLU A 156 4.96 -9.25 -13.59
C GLU A 156 5.60 -7.86 -13.56
N TYR A 157 5.17 -6.97 -12.65
CA TYR A 157 5.82 -5.68 -12.48
C TYR A 157 7.30 -5.83 -12.13
N LEU A 158 7.67 -6.72 -11.20
CA LEU A 158 9.07 -6.97 -10.87
C LEU A 158 9.87 -7.55 -12.04
N ASP A 159 9.26 -8.41 -12.86
CA ASP A 159 9.88 -8.97 -14.07
C ASP A 159 10.23 -7.85 -15.07
N ASP A 160 9.31 -6.89 -15.25
CA ASP A 160 9.44 -5.81 -16.22
C ASP A 160 10.27 -4.61 -15.69
N ASN A 161 10.45 -4.51 -14.36
CA ASN A 161 11.10 -3.37 -13.70
C ASN A 161 12.24 -3.83 -12.76
N PRO A 162 13.37 -4.34 -13.29
CA PRO A 162 14.48 -4.86 -12.48
C PRO A 162 15.17 -3.80 -11.60
N HIS A 163 14.92 -2.51 -11.86
CA HIS A 163 15.45 -1.38 -11.10
C HIS A 163 14.44 -0.76 -10.11
N THR A 164 13.28 -1.41 -9.92
CA THR A 164 12.29 -1.00 -8.91
C THR A 164 12.91 -0.84 -7.53
N GLY A 165 12.43 0.14 -6.77
CA GLY A 165 12.87 0.39 -5.41
C GLY A 165 12.68 -0.82 -4.50
N TYR A 166 11.73 -1.71 -4.82
CA TYR A 166 11.57 -2.97 -4.09
C TYR A 166 12.83 -3.83 -4.14
N LEU A 167 13.42 -4.00 -5.33
CA LEU A 167 14.59 -4.85 -5.53
C LEU A 167 15.89 -4.15 -5.17
N THR A 168 15.98 -2.82 -5.38
CA THR A 168 17.23 -2.08 -5.17
C THR A 168 17.38 -1.52 -3.77
N GLU A 169 16.29 -1.10 -3.12
CA GLU A 169 16.33 -0.41 -1.82
C GLU A 169 15.81 -1.27 -0.67
N ILE A 170 14.85 -2.17 -0.92
CA ILE A 170 14.16 -2.91 0.15
C ILE A 170 14.72 -4.33 0.30
N VAL A 171 14.77 -5.12 -0.76
CA VAL A 171 15.25 -6.50 -0.69
C VAL A 171 16.73 -6.50 -0.26
N GLY A 172 17.00 -7.13 0.89
CA GLY A 172 18.36 -7.23 1.42
C GLY A 172 18.88 -5.97 2.12
N LEU A 173 18.00 -5.02 2.50
CA LEU A 173 18.37 -3.82 3.25
C LEU A 173 19.23 -4.19 4.49
N PRO A 174 20.52 -3.80 4.55
CA PRO A 174 21.43 -4.28 5.59
C PRO A 174 21.31 -3.48 6.89
N SER A 175 21.04 -2.18 6.77
CA SER A 175 20.95 -1.23 7.88
C SER A 175 20.14 -0.02 7.45
N PHE A 176 19.44 0.60 8.39
CA PHE A 176 18.77 1.88 8.19
C PHE A 176 18.66 2.60 9.54
N PRO A 177 18.82 3.94 9.61
CA PRO A 177 18.69 4.67 10.86
C PRO A 177 17.25 4.63 11.42
N ASP A 178 17.12 4.65 12.74
CA ASP A 178 15.82 4.76 13.41
C ASP A 178 15.30 6.20 13.33
N LEU A 179 14.52 6.51 12.29
CA LEU A 179 13.99 7.87 12.04
C LEU A 179 12.65 8.15 12.73
N LEU A 180 11.94 7.12 13.20
CA LEU A 180 10.61 7.22 13.83
C LEU A 180 10.69 6.89 15.32
N GLU A 181 10.34 7.83 16.18
CA GLU A 181 10.48 7.68 17.65
C GLU A 181 9.56 6.60 18.23
N PHE A 182 8.48 6.29 17.53
CA PHE A 182 7.48 5.33 17.99
C PHE A 182 7.74 3.90 17.53
N LEU A 183 8.66 3.68 16.58
CA LEU A 183 9.06 2.33 16.20
C LEU A 183 10.17 1.83 17.15
N PRO A 184 10.18 0.54 17.51
CA PRO A 184 11.30 -0.03 18.24
C PRO A 184 12.62 0.09 17.45
N PRO A 185 13.78 0.20 18.12
CA PRO A 185 15.07 0.26 17.44
C PRO A 185 15.30 -0.92 16.49
N GLY A 186 15.75 -0.64 15.27
CA GLY A 186 16.03 -1.63 14.23
C GLY A 186 14.79 -2.31 13.63
N ALA A 187 13.56 -1.85 13.95
CA ALA A 187 12.33 -2.53 13.55
C ALA A 187 12.14 -2.59 12.03
N ILE A 188 12.58 -1.56 11.28
CA ILE A 188 12.49 -1.53 9.82
C ILE A 188 13.32 -2.65 9.19
N VAL A 189 14.62 -2.70 9.48
CA VAL A 189 15.54 -3.73 8.96
C VAL A 189 15.06 -5.12 9.34
N ARG A 190 14.64 -5.30 10.60
CA ARG A 190 14.06 -6.56 11.07
C ARG A 190 12.81 -6.95 10.30
N LYS A 191 11.88 -6.02 10.05
CA LYS A 191 10.65 -6.30 9.30
C LYS A 191 10.95 -6.64 7.85
N VAL A 192 11.92 -5.99 7.22
CA VAL A 192 12.37 -6.32 5.87
C VAL A 192 12.77 -7.80 5.79
N GLY A 193 13.58 -8.29 6.72
CA GLY A 193 13.97 -9.70 6.78
C GLY A 193 12.82 -10.69 6.97
N VAL A 194 11.64 -10.23 7.42
CA VAL A 194 10.44 -11.06 7.64
C VAL A 194 9.45 -10.97 6.46
N MET A 195 9.26 -9.78 5.92
CA MET A 195 8.17 -9.47 4.98
C MET A 195 8.61 -9.33 3.52
N ALA A 196 9.89 -8.99 3.26
CA ALA A 196 10.38 -8.87 1.91
C ALA A 196 10.43 -10.26 1.26
N ARG A 197 9.57 -10.47 0.27
CA ARG A 197 9.42 -11.71 -0.47
C ARG A 197 9.05 -11.42 -1.91
N ILE A 198 9.56 -12.22 -2.82
CA ILE A 198 9.16 -12.13 -4.21
C ILE A 198 7.83 -12.87 -4.38
N PRO A 199 6.75 -12.21 -4.85
CA PRO A 199 5.46 -12.87 -5.04
C PRO A 199 5.53 -13.91 -6.17
N GLU A 200 4.68 -14.92 -6.08
CA GLU A 200 4.51 -15.94 -7.12
C GLU A 200 3.32 -15.60 -8.02
N LYS A 201 3.35 -16.07 -9.28
CA LYS A 201 2.20 -15.98 -10.18
C LYS A 201 1.20 -17.06 -9.82
N GLN A 202 0.02 -16.66 -9.37
CA GLN A 202 -1.07 -17.54 -9.00
C GLN A 202 -2.40 -16.96 -9.47
N LEU A 203 -3.01 -17.61 -10.46
CA LEU A 203 -4.32 -17.23 -10.97
C LEU A 203 -5.40 -18.17 -10.43
N GLY A 204 -6.59 -17.61 -10.18
CA GLY A 204 -7.80 -18.40 -9.92
C GLY A 204 -8.40 -19.00 -11.18
N GLU A 205 -9.47 -19.78 -11.02
CA GLU A 205 -10.22 -20.38 -12.15
C GLU A 205 -10.88 -19.31 -13.04
N HIS A 206 -11.34 -18.20 -12.44
CA HIS A 206 -11.86 -17.02 -13.14
C HIS A 206 -11.03 -15.80 -12.76
N PRO A 207 -9.83 -15.64 -13.36
CA PRO A 207 -8.89 -14.59 -12.99
C PRO A 207 -9.52 -13.20 -13.02
N PHE A 208 -9.18 -12.38 -12.04
CA PHE A 208 -9.52 -10.95 -12.02
C PHE A 208 -11.02 -10.65 -11.99
N THR A 209 -11.85 -11.65 -11.63
CA THR A 209 -13.28 -11.45 -11.42
C THR A 209 -13.51 -10.46 -10.28
N ALA A 210 -12.76 -10.64 -9.19
CA ALA A 210 -12.86 -9.78 -8.02
C ALA A 210 -12.44 -8.35 -8.36
N MET A 211 -11.28 -8.15 -9.00
CA MET A 211 -10.70 -6.87 -9.38
C MET A 211 -9.98 -7.02 -10.71
N THR A 212 -10.29 -6.15 -11.67
CA THR A 212 -9.60 -6.19 -12.96
C THR A 212 -8.19 -5.57 -12.86
N ARG A 213 -7.34 -5.87 -13.84
CA ARG A 213 -6.03 -5.24 -13.98
C ARG A 213 -6.15 -3.72 -14.22
N GLU A 214 -7.15 -3.31 -14.99
CA GLU A 214 -7.46 -1.89 -15.21
C GLU A 214 -7.88 -1.20 -13.92
N GLU A 215 -8.83 -1.79 -13.17
CA GLU A 215 -9.25 -1.26 -11.85
C GLU A 215 -8.08 -1.13 -10.86
N TYR A 216 -7.11 -2.06 -10.93
CA TYR A 216 -5.89 -2.00 -10.13
C TYR A 216 -4.94 -0.91 -10.63
N SER A 217 -4.70 -0.81 -11.94
CA SER A 217 -3.87 0.24 -12.53
C SER A 217 -4.40 1.64 -12.21
N ASP A 218 -5.70 1.86 -12.39
CA ASP A 218 -6.34 3.15 -12.10
C ASP A 218 -6.18 3.55 -10.62
N TYR A 219 -6.18 2.55 -9.73
CA TYR A 219 -5.91 2.78 -8.31
C TYR A 219 -4.47 3.25 -8.08
N ILE A 220 -3.48 2.62 -8.72
CA ILE A 220 -2.07 3.06 -8.65
C ILE A 220 -1.96 4.50 -9.18
N ASP A 221 -2.58 4.79 -10.33
CA ASP A 221 -2.56 6.13 -10.94
C ASP A 221 -3.08 7.21 -9.98
N ARG A 222 -4.20 6.95 -9.31
CA ARG A 222 -4.77 7.87 -8.33
C ARG A 222 -3.88 8.05 -7.11
N ALA A 223 -3.31 6.97 -6.57
CA ALA A 223 -2.41 7.04 -5.42
C ALA A 223 -1.14 7.85 -5.74
N VAL A 224 -0.59 7.68 -6.94
CA VAL A 224 0.53 8.49 -7.45
C VAL A 224 0.13 9.97 -7.55
N ALA A 225 -0.99 10.26 -8.22
CA ALA A 225 -1.45 11.63 -8.44
C ALA A 225 -1.68 12.39 -7.12
N LEU A 226 -2.39 11.77 -6.16
CA LEU A 226 -2.63 12.35 -4.84
C LEU A 226 -1.33 12.62 -4.08
N THR A 227 -0.38 11.68 -4.15
CA THR A 227 0.91 11.84 -3.51
C THR A 227 1.70 13.01 -4.12
N VAL A 228 1.80 13.04 -5.44
CA VAL A 228 2.54 14.09 -6.16
C VAL A 228 1.92 15.46 -5.91
N GLU A 229 0.58 15.57 -5.93
CA GLU A 229 -0.14 16.79 -5.62
C GLU A 229 0.14 17.28 -4.19
N ALA A 230 0.12 16.37 -3.21
CA ALA A 230 0.44 16.70 -1.83
C ALA A 230 1.88 17.21 -1.69
N VAL A 231 2.88 16.48 -2.21
CA VAL A 231 4.29 16.89 -2.12
C VAL A 231 4.48 18.28 -2.74
N ARG A 232 3.96 18.51 -3.96
CA ARG A 232 4.06 19.81 -4.65
C ARG A 232 3.35 20.93 -3.89
N SER A 233 2.25 20.63 -3.20
CA SER A 233 1.51 21.62 -2.40
C SER A 233 2.29 22.08 -1.16
N TYR A 234 3.13 21.21 -0.59
CA TYR A 234 3.92 21.49 0.60
C TYR A 234 5.41 21.72 0.33
N GLU A 235 5.86 21.62 -0.92
CA GLU A 235 7.27 21.78 -1.34
C GLU A 235 7.86 23.13 -0.90
N LYS A 236 7.08 24.21 -0.86
CA LYS A 236 7.58 25.51 -0.36
C LYS A 236 7.81 25.57 1.15
N THR A 237 7.26 24.60 1.89
CA THR A 237 7.30 24.58 3.36
C THR A 237 8.57 23.91 3.89
N PHE A 238 9.10 22.96 3.13
CA PHE A 238 10.39 22.32 3.39
C PHE A 238 11.29 22.82 2.28
N LEU A 239 12.28 23.67 2.55
CA LEU A 239 13.23 24.15 1.54
C LEU A 239 14.03 22.97 0.95
N LEU A 240 13.38 22.16 0.12
CA LEU A 240 13.89 21.04 -0.66
C LEU A 240 14.58 21.58 -1.90
#